data_AF-A0AAJ2GFB0-F1
#
_entry.id   AF-A0AAJ2GFB0-F1
#
_cell.length_a   1.000
_cell.length_b   1.000
_cell.length_c   1.000
_cell.angle_alpha   90.00
_cell.angle_beta   90.00
_cell.angle_gamma   90.00
#
_symmetry.space_group_name_H-M   'P 1'
#
loop_
_entity.id
_entity.type
_entity.pdbx_description
1 polymer ?
#
loop_
_entity_poly.entity_id
_entity_poly.type
_entity_poly.pdbx_seq_one_letter_code
_entity_poly.pdbx_strand_id
1 'polypeptide(L)' 'MNTLDVFIEKGRRQGIEEAKLQKTETMVRNLIKQSILNDDQIASAIEVTVKYVAEVRRQISDADIR' A
#
# COMPACT_ATOMS: atom_id res chain seq x y z
N MET A 1 -13.31 31.35 6.02
CA MET A 1 -13.25 29.88 5.89
C MET A 1 -14.42 29.33 6.70
N ASN A 2 -15.42 28.76 6.03
CA ASN A 2 -16.62 28.22 6.68
C ASN A 2 -16.29 26.82 7.24
N THR A 3 -16.97 26.37 8.31
CA THR A 3 -16.81 25.03 8.88
C THR A 3 -17.05 23.93 7.83
N LEU A 4 -17.97 24.13 6.90
CA LEU A 4 -18.18 23.22 5.77
C LEU A 4 -16.93 23.07 4.86
N ASP A 5 -16.22 24.16 4.58
CA ASP A 5 -15.00 24.11 3.73
C ASP A 5 -13.89 23.30 4.41
N VAL A 6 -13.78 23.40 5.74
CA VAL A 6 -12.82 22.63 6.54
C VAL A 6 -13.15 21.12 6.51
N PHE A 7 -14.43 20.76 6.58
CA PHE A 7 -14.87 19.36 6.49
C PHE A 7 -14.62 18.75 5.11
N ILE A 8 -14.91 19.50 4.03
CA ILE A 8 -14.67 19.06 2.65
C ILE A 8 -13.17 18.86 2.42
N GLU A 9 -12.32 19.80 2.84
CA GLU A 9 -10.87 19.69 2.66
C GLU A 9 -10.29 18.53 3.49
N LYS A 10 -10.81 18.28 4.69
CA LYS A 10 -10.42 17.13 5.50
C LYS A 10 -10.80 15.81 4.83
N GLY A 11 -12.03 15.68 4.34
CA GLY A 11 -12.49 14.48 3.62
C GLY A 11 -11.70 14.23 2.33
N ARG A 12 -11.36 15.30 1.59
CA ARG A 12 -10.52 15.21 0.39
C ARG A 12 -9.10 14.72 0.70
N ARG A 13 -8.48 15.22 1.76
CA ARG A 13 -7.15 14.77 2.20
C ARG A 13 -7.16 13.30 2.61
N GLN A 14 -8.16 12.88 3.38
CA GLN A 14 -8.33 11.48 3.77
C GLN A 14 -8.48 10.56 2.55
N GLY A 15 -9.34 10.92 1.59
CA GLY A 15 -9.50 10.14 0.37
C GLY A 15 -8.22 10.03 -0.48
N ILE A 16 -7.37 11.07 -0.47
CA ILE A 16 -6.06 11.03 -1.15
C ILE A 16 -5.08 10.10 -0.44
N GLU A 17 -5.03 10.14 0.90
CA GLU A 17 -4.17 9.24 1.69
C GLU A 17 -4.59 7.78 1.54
N GLU A 18 -5.88 7.48 1.62
CA GLU A 18 -6.43 6.14 1.40
C GLU A 18 -6.11 5.63 -0.01
N ALA A 19 -6.29 6.46 -1.04
CA ALA A 19 -5.96 6.10 -2.41
C ALA A 19 -4.46 5.84 -2.61
N LYS A 20 -3.58 6.58 -1.92
CA LYS A 20 -2.14 6.33 -1.94
C LYS A 20 -1.78 5.01 -1.28
N LEU A 21 -2.37 4.70 -0.13
CA LEU A 21 -2.13 3.44 0.58
C LEU A 21 -2.59 2.25 -0.26
N GLN A 22 -3.79 2.30 -0.84
CA GLN A 22 -4.29 1.24 -1.70
C GLN A 22 -3.43 1.02 -2.95
N LYS A 23 -2.97 2.10 -3.60
CA LYS A 23 -2.07 2.00 -4.75
C LYS A 23 -0.73 1.38 -4.38
N THR A 24 -0.18 1.76 -3.22
CA THR A 24 1.08 1.22 -2.70
C THR A 24 0.94 -0.28 -2.42
N GLU A 25 -0.13 -0.69 -1.73
CA GLU A 25 -0.39 -2.09 -1.45
C GLU A 25 -0.58 -2.91 -2.73
N THR A 26 -1.34 -2.39 -3.71
CA THR A 26 -1.56 -3.06 -5.00
C THR A 26 -0.26 -3.23 -5.77
N MET A 27 0.60 -2.21 -5.78
CA MET A 27 1.93 -2.30 -6.38
C MET A 27 2.80 -3.35 -5.70
N VAL A 28 2.87 -3.36 -4.37
CA VAL A 28 3.62 -4.37 -3.61
C VAL A 28 3.09 -5.78 -3.92
N ARG A 29 1.77 -5.98 -3.90
CA ARG A 29 1.13 -7.27 -4.23
C ARG A 29 1.47 -7.71 -5.66
N ASN A 30 1.42 -6.81 -6.63
CA ASN A 30 1.75 -7.12 -8.02
C ASN A 30 3.22 -7.51 -8.18
N LEU A 31 4.14 -6.79 -7.52
CA LEU A 31 5.56 -7.13 -7.56
C LEU A 31 5.88 -8.46 -6.86
N ILE A 32 5.19 -8.79 -5.76
CA ILE A 32 5.32 -10.10 -5.12
C ILE A 32 4.84 -11.21 -6.06
N LYS A 33 3.70 -11.02 -6.74
CA LYS A 33 3.14 -12.02 -7.66
C LYS A 33 3.92 -12.18 -8.97
N GLN A 34 4.51 -11.10 -9.47
CA GLN A 34 5.18 -11.07 -10.77
C GLN A 34 6.66 -11.40 -10.70
N SER A 35 7.32 -11.31 -9.54
CA SER A 35 8.77 -11.20 -9.52
C SER A 35 9.52 -12.27 -8.73
N ILE A 36 10.77 -12.44 -9.16
CA ILE A 36 11.88 -13.15 -8.48
C ILE A 36 12.50 -12.23 -7.39
N LEU A 37 11.98 -11.01 -7.20
CA LEU A 37 12.58 -10.02 -6.31
C LEU A 37 12.34 -10.36 -4.84
N ASN A 38 13.37 -10.13 -4.03
CA ASN A 38 13.28 -10.26 -2.58
C ASN A 38 12.60 -9.04 -1.94
N ASP A 39 12.28 -9.14 -0.65
CA ASP A 39 11.53 -8.09 0.05
C ASP A 39 12.31 -6.75 0.07
N ASP A 40 13.64 -6.79 0.13
CA ASP A 40 14.51 -5.60 0.14
C ASP A 40 14.45 -4.83 -1.19
N GLN A 41 14.44 -5.56 -2.31
CA GLN A 41 14.34 -4.97 -3.65
C GLN A 41 12.97 -4.32 -3.88
N ILE A 42 11.90 -4.99 -3.45
CA ILE A 42 10.54 -4.45 -3.55
C ILE A 42 10.37 -3.22 -2.64
N ALA A 43 10.90 -3.29 -1.41
CA ALA A 43 10.90 -2.18 -0.47
C ALA A 43 11.60 -0.94 -1.04
N SER A 44 12.77 -1.14 -1.65
CA SER A 44 13.54 -0.07 -2.28
C SER A 44 12.83 0.50 -3.52
N ALA A 45 12.17 -0.33 -4.32
CA ALA A 45 11.51 0.09 -5.55
C ALA A 45 10.25 0.94 -5.33
N ILE A 46 9.55 0.76 -4.21
CA ILE A 46 8.29 1.48 -3.90
C ILE A 46 8.45 2.37 -2.65
N GLU A 47 9.68 2.57 -2.17
CA GLU A 47 9.97 3.40 -0.99
C GLU A 47 9.16 3.02 0.26
N VAL A 48 8.96 1.72 0.46
CA VAL A 48 8.28 1.17 1.64
C VAL A 48 9.27 0.41 2.53
N THR A 49 8.83 0.03 3.72
CA THR A 49 9.66 -0.79 4.61
C THR A 49 9.67 -2.25 4.16
N VAL A 50 10.80 -2.93 4.34
CA VAL A 50 10.95 -4.38 4.13
C VAL A 50 9.90 -5.16 4.93
N LYS A 51 9.64 -4.73 6.18
CA LYS A 51 8.62 -5.31 7.07
C LYS A 51 7.22 -5.27 6.45
N TYR A 52 6.87 -4.16 5.79
CA TYR A 52 5.57 -4.02 5.12
C TYR A 52 5.46 -5.01 3.94
N VAL A 53 6.51 -5.14 3.14
CA VAL A 53 6.54 -6.11 2.02
C VAL A 53 6.40 -7.54 2.52
N ALA A 54 7.16 -7.91 3.57
CA ALA A 54 7.12 -9.24 4.16
C ALA A 54 5.72 -9.59 4.70
N GLU A 55 5.04 -8.63 5.33
CA GLU A 55 3.66 -8.79 5.81
C GLU A 55 2.68 -9.02 4.65
N VAL A 56 2.78 -8.21 3.58
CA VAL A 56 1.93 -8.40 2.38
C VAL A 56 2.20 -9.76 1.72
N ARG A 57 3.46 -10.19 1.66
CA ARG A 57 3.85 -11.50 1.12
C ARG A 57 3.24 -12.64 1.93
N ARG A 58 3.30 -12.56 3.26
CA ARG A 58 2.65 -13.52 4.16
C ARG A 58 1.14 -13.57 3.93
N GLN A 59 0.48 -12.42 3.83
CA GLN A 59 -0.96 -12.36 3.57
C GLN A 59 -1.37 -13.01 2.24
N ILE A 60 -0.53 -12.88 1.20
CA ILE A 60 -0.76 -13.57 -0.09
C ILE A 60 -0.62 -15.08 0.10
N SER A 61 0.47 -15.55 0.73
CA SER A 61 0.67 -16.97 1.00
C SER A 61 -0.45 -17.59 1.86
N ASP A 62 -0.91 -16.89 2.89
CA ASP A 62 -2.02 -17.33 3.74
C ASP A 62 -3.37 -17.33 2.99
N ALA A 63 -3.54 -16.49 1.98
CA ALA A 63 -4.73 -16.45 1.12
C ALA A 63 -4.73 -17.54 0.05
N ASP A 64 -3.56 -17.91 -0.49
CA ASP A 64 -3.43 -18.96 -1.52
C ASP A 64 -3.61 -20.39 -0.93
N ILE A 65 -3.52 -20.53 0.40
CA ILE A 65 -3.69 -21.82 1.12
C ILE A 65 -5.16 -22.09 1.50
N ARG A 66 -6.07 -21.13 1.29
CA ARG A 66 -7.52 -21.26 1.57
C ARG A 66 -8.33 -21.55 0.31
#